data_AF-A0A2N1RRX6-F1
#
_entry.id   AF-A0A2N1RRX6-F1
#
_cell.length_a   1.000
_cell.length_b   1.000
_cell.length_c   1.000
_cell.angle_alpha   90.00
_cell.angle_beta   90.00
_cell.angle_gamma   90.00
#
_symmetry.space_group_name_H-M   'P 1'
#
loop_
_entity.id
_entity.type
_entity.pdbx_description
1 polymer ?
#
loop_
_entity_poly.entity_id
_entity_poly.type
_entity_poly.pdbx_seq_one_letter_code
_entity_poly.pdbx_strand_id
1 'polypeptide(L)'
;MNRIISKIQIFIIVALMTAAVSCGGGKYKDIKGFINEVVAAQDEFLSKIEASANAGDAVSAVQVFGDRLVKLSEKSKEIKKKYPEIDQWVENPPADIKEDLAKLDSSGSKFEQVFFKENVKRIIKDKQVQTAFIELNKKMESVKFFQ
;
A
#
# COMPACT_ATOMS: atom_id res chain seq x y z
N MET A 1 -5.77 16.19 60.53
CA MET A 1 -6.90 15.57 59.80
C MET A 1 -7.18 16.37 58.55
N ASN A 2 -7.10 15.69 57.40
CA ASN A 2 -7.79 15.92 56.13
C ASN A 2 -7.78 17.33 55.53
N ARG A 3 -6.95 17.53 54.49
CA ARG A 3 -7.37 18.07 53.16
C ARG A 3 -6.24 18.31 52.14
N ILE A 4 -5.14 17.53 52.15
CA ILE A 4 -4.05 17.66 51.16
C ILE A 4 -3.81 16.34 50.37
N ILE A 5 -4.82 15.47 50.30
CA ILE A 5 -4.73 14.18 49.56
C ILE A 5 -5.85 14.10 48.49
N SER A 6 -6.07 15.17 47.72
CA SER A 6 -7.22 15.23 46.80
C SER A 6 -6.94 15.73 45.37
N LYS A 7 -5.68 15.85 44.94
CA LYS A 7 -5.37 16.26 43.55
C LYS A 7 -4.21 15.51 42.87
N ILE A 8 -3.69 14.44 43.48
CA ILE A 8 -2.62 13.61 42.90
C ILE A 8 -3.08 12.14 42.84
N GLN A 9 -4.23 11.89 42.20
CA GLN A 9 -4.74 10.54 41.93
C GLN A 9 -5.55 10.44 40.63
N ILE A 10 -5.23 11.26 39.62
CA ILE A 10 -5.77 11.11 38.26
C ILE A 10 -4.61 11.25 37.28
N PHE A 11 -3.66 10.31 37.28
CA PHE A 11 -2.66 10.22 36.22
C PHE A 11 -2.15 8.80 35.91
N ILE A 12 -2.67 7.74 36.54
CA ILE A 12 -2.14 6.35 36.38
C ILE A 12 -3.27 5.31 36.19
N ILE A 13 -4.35 5.64 35.47
CA ILE A 13 -5.45 4.67 35.16
C ILE A 13 -5.84 4.63 33.67
N VAL A 14 -5.12 5.33 32.77
CA VAL A 14 -5.40 5.28 31.31
C VAL A 14 -4.37 4.43 30.54
N ALA A 15 -3.45 3.75 31.24
CA ALA A 15 -2.34 3.04 30.59
C ALA A 15 -2.46 1.51 30.52
N LEU A 16 -3.49 0.86 31.09
CA LEU A 16 -3.42 -0.61 31.29
C LEU A 16 -4.65 -1.48 31.01
N MET A 17 -5.72 -0.99 30.36
CA MET A 17 -6.92 -1.83 30.09
C MET A 17 -7.58 -1.61 28.72
N THR A 18 -6.81 -1.77 27.63
CA THR A 18 -7.41 -2.08 26.31
C THR A 18 -6.77 -3.31 25.63
N ALA A 19 -6.02 -4.10 26.38
CA ALA A 19 -5.59 -5.45 25.98
C ALA A 19 -6.71 -6.47 26.22
N ALA A 20 -7.83 -6.35 25.49
CA ALA A 20 -8.89 -7.37 25.52
C ALA A 20 -9.79 -7.30 24.27
N VAL A 21 -9.22 -7.48 23.07
CA VAL A 21 -9.92 -8.20 21.98
C VAL A 21 -8.89 -8.91 21.08
N SER A 22 -8.25 -9.96 21.59
CA SER A 22 -7.58 -10.94 20.72
C SER A 22 -8.64 -11.86 20.12
N CYS A 23 -9.12 -11.51 18.93
CA CYS A 23 -9.82 -12.44 18.04
C CYS A 23 -9.24 -12.26 16.63
N GLY A 24 -8.04 -12.81 16.40
CA GLY A 24 -7.46 -13.09 15.07
C GLY A 24 -7.22 -11.93 14.08
N GLY A 25 -7.59 -10.70 14.40
CA GLY A 25 -7.46 -9.55 13.51
C GLY A 25 -7.15 -8.30 14.31
N GLY A 26 -5.88 -7.95 14.41
CA GLY A 26 -5.43 -6.77 15.16
C GLY A 26 -6.10 -5.47 14.70
N LYS A 27 -5.92 -4.40 15.49
CA LYS A 27 -6.51 -3.05 15.32
C LYS A 27 -6.47 -2.52 13.88
N TYR A 28 -5.49 -2.94 13.10
CA TYR A 28 -5.20 -2.46 11.74
C TYR A 28 -5.47 -3.49 10.63
N LYS A 29 -6.36 -4.46 10.85
CA LYS A 29 -6.66 -5.53 9.87
C LYS A 29 -6.97 -5.02 8.46
N ASP A 30 -7.75 -3.95 8.33
CA ASP A 30 -8.11 -3.41 7.01
C ASP A 30 -6.91 -2.80 6.28
N ILE A 31 -6.00 -2.19 7.03
CA ILE A 31 -4.77 -1.62 6.48
C ILE A 31 -3.84 -2.73 6.01
N LYS A 32 -3.69 -3.80 6.79
CA LYS A 32 -2.94 -4.98 6.36
C LYS A 32 -3.52 -5.57 5.08
N GLY A 33 -4.85 -5.70 5.02
CA GLY A 33 -5.55 -6.15 3.81
C GLY A 33 -5.27 -5.24 2.62
N PHE A 34 -5.33 -3.93 2.81
CA PHE A 34 -5.00 -2.95 1.78
C PHE A 34 -3.55 -3.05 1.30
N ILE A 35 -2.57 -3.10 2.21
CA ILE A 35 -1.16 -3.24 1.86
C ILE A 35 -0.94 -4.51 1.04
N ASN A 36 -1.54 -5.63 1.46
CA ASN A 36 -1.44 -6.88 0.72
C ASN A 36 -2.05 -6.80 -0.68
N GLU A 37 -3.16 -6.07 -0.86
CA GLU A 37 -3.75 -5.85 -2.18
C GLU A 37 -2.85 -4.97 -3.07
N VAL A 38 -2.19 -3.95 -2.51
CA VAL A 38 -1.19 -3.14 -3.23
C VAL A 38 -0.02 -4.01 -3.68
N VAL A 39 0.56 -4.80 -2.76
CA VAL A 39 1.66 -5.73 -3.06
C VAL A 39 1.23 -6.76 -4.11
N ALA A 40 0.02 -7.32 -4.00
CA ALA A 40 -0.51 -8.27 -4.98
C ALA A 40 -0.69 -7.64 -6.37
N ALA A 41 -1.15 -6.38 -6.44
CA ALA A 41 -1.25 -5.66 -7.71
C ALA A 41 0.12 -5.44 -8.37
N GLN A 42 1.13 -5.10 -7.57
CA GLN A 42 2.52 -4.95 -8.03
C GLN A 42 3.10 -6.29 -8.51
N ASP A 43 3.00 -7.33 -7.70
CA ASP A 43 3.54 -8.66 -8.02
C ASP A 43 2.88 -9.26 -9.27
N GLU A 44 1.56 -9.09 -9.42
CA GLU A 44 0.85 -9.55 -10.61
C GLU A 44 1.26 -8.77 -11.86
N PHE A 45 1.42 -7.45 -11.77
CA PHE A 45 1.91 -6.63 -12.88
C PHE A 45 3.30 -7.10 -13.33
N LEU A 46 4.22 -7.26 -12.39
CA LEU A 46 5.58 -7.74 -12.67
C LEU A 46 5.58 -9.12 -13.31
N SER A 47 4.79 -10.05 -12.76
CA SER A 47 4.65 -11.40 -13.31
C SER A 47 4.10 -11.38 -14.75
N LYS A 48 3.09 -10.56 -15.02
CA LYS A 48 2.50 -10.44 -16.37
C LYS A 48 3.44 -9.79 -17.37
N ILE A 49 4.15 -8.73 -16.98
CA ILE A 49 5.14 -8.07 -17.84
C ILE A 49 6.28 -9.02 -18.16
N GLU A 50 6.77 -9.76 -17.16
CA GLU A 50 7.84 -10.72 -17.37
C GLU A 50 7.43 -11.86 -18.31
N ALA A 51 6.21 -12.38 -18.15
CA ALA A 51 5.67 -13.46 -18.97
C ALA A 51 5.13 -13.01 -20.34
N SER A 52 5.13 -11.70 -20.64
CA SER A 52 4.56 -11.17 -21.87
C SER A 52 5.36 -11.63 -23.09
N ALA A 53 4.69 -12.26 -24.05
CA ALA A 53 5.32 -12.76 -25.28
C ALA A 53 5.30 -11.71 -26.39
N ASN A 54 4.38 -10.77 -26.34
CA ASN A 54 4.18 -9.73 -27.36
C ASN A 54 3.72 -8.39 -26.75
N ALA A 55 3.73 -7.33 -27.56
CA ALA A 55 3.34 -5.99 -27.12
C ALA A 55 1.91 -5.91 -26.58
N GLY A 56 0.97 -6.69 -27.13
CA GLY A 56 -0.42 -6.75 -26.67
C GLY A 56 -0.54 -7.28 -25.23
N ASP A 57 0.22 -8.33 -24.89
CA ASP A 57 0.26 -8.88 -23.53
C ASP A 57 0.75 -7.83 -22.53
N ALA A 58 1.82 -7.11 -22.90
CA ALA A 58 2.40 -6.06 -22.06
C ALA A 58 1.46 -4.85 -21.91
N VAL A 59 0.81 -4.42 -22.99
CA VAL A 59 -0.23 -3.37 -22.94
C VAL A 59 -1.35 -3.76 -21.99
N SER A 60 -1.84 -5.00 -22.09
CA SER A 60 -2.89 -5.51 -21.20
C SER A 60 -2.43 -5.51 -19.73
N ALA A 61 -1.20 -5.93 -19.46
CA ALA A 61 -0.63 -5.90 -18.11
C ALA A 61 -0.59 -4.48 -17.53
N VAL A 62 -0.14 -3.49 -18.31
CA VAL A 62 -0.10 -2.07 -17.92
C VAL A 62 -1.50 -1.53 -17.63
N GLN A 63 -2.47 -1.82 -18.50
CA GLN A 63 -3.85 -1.34 -18.34
C GLN A 63 -4.51 -1.92 -17.10
N VAL A 64 -4.41 -3.24 -16.89
CA VAL A 64 -4.94 -3.93 -15.70
C VAL A 64 -4.32 -3.37 -14.42
N PHE A 65 -3.02 -3.11 -14.43
CA PHE A 65 -2.33 -2.50 -13.29
C PHE A 65 -2.88 -1.10 -12.99
N GLY A 66 -3.03 -0.25 -14.01
CA GLY A 66 -3.63 1.07 -13.85
C GLY A 66 -5.03 1.05 -13.27
N ASP A 67 -5.89 0.14 -13.75
CA ASP A 67 -7.26 0.00 -13.23
C ASP A 67 -7.28 -0.45 -11.77
N ARG A 68 -6.32 -1.30 -11.36
CA ARG A 68 -6.16 -1.68 -9.96
C ARG A 68 -5.71 -0.50 -9.10
N LEU A 69 -4.76 0.31 -9.57
CA LEU A 69 -4.31 1.48 -8.83
C LEU A 69 -5.44 2.50 -8.59
N VAL A 70 -6.33 2.70 -9.58
CA VAL A 70 -7.52 3.53 -9.40
C VAL A 70 -8.43 2.97 -8.30
N LYS A 71 -8.74 1.67 -8.33
CA LYS A 71 -9.57 1.02 -7.30
C LYS A 71 -8.94 1.10 -5.90
N LEU A 72 -7.62 0.90 -5.83
CA LEU A 72 -6.86 1.01 -4.58
C LEU A 72 -6.86 2.44 -4.05
N SER A 73 -6.77 3.44 -4.91
CA SER A 73 -6.88 4.84 -4.49
C SER A 73 -8.25 5.13 -3.88
N GLU A 74 -9.35 4.72 -4.49
CA GLU A 74 -10.68 4.91 -3.88
C GLU A 74 -10.78 4.21 -2.52
N LYS A 75 -10.26 2.98 -2.41
CA LYS A 75 -10.20 2.26 -1.13
C LYS A 75 -9.34 2.99 -0.10
N SER A 76 -8.25 3.62 -0.51
CA SER A 76 -7.36 4.37 0.39
C SER A 76 -8.06 5.57 1.03
N LYS A 77 -9.04 6.19 0.35
CA LYS A 77 -9.86 7.28 0.91
C LYS A 77 -10.73 6.79 2.06
N GLU A 78 -11.34 5.61 1.91
CA GLU A 78 -12.14 4.99 2.98
C GLU A 78 -11.27 4.58 4.18
N ILE A 79 -10.05 4.10 3.91
CA ILE A 79 -9.07 3.82 4.96
C ILE A 79 -8.68 5.10 5.70
N LYS A 80 -8.42 6.19 4.98
CA LYS A 80 -8.07 7.49 5.58
C LYS A 80 -9.16 8.00 6.52
N LYS A 81 -10.44 7.85 6.15
CA LYS A 81 -11.57 8.21 7.03
C LYS A 81 -11.57 7.40 8.33
N LYS A 82 -11.22 6.11 8.25
CA LYS A 82 -11.19 5.21 9.41
C LYS A 82 -9.95 5.37 10.28
N TYR A 83 -8.82 5.74 9.67
CA TYR A 83 -7.51 5.88 10.32
C TYR A 83 -6.90 7.24 9.95
N PRO A 84 -7.45 8.36 10.48
CA PRO A 84 -6.95 9.70 10.16
C PRO A 84 -5.49 9.89 10.57
N GLU A 85 -5.01 9.14 11.59
CA GLU A 85 -3.64 9.16 12.07
C GLU A 85 -2.60 8.61 11.07
N ILE A 86 -3.03 8.03 9.94
CA ILE A 86 -2.14 7.39 8.95
C ILE A 86 -1.05 8.32 8.42
N ASP A 87 -1.26 9.65 8.42
CA ASP A 87 -0.23 10.62 7.99
C ASP A 87 0.99 10.60 8.93
N GLN A 88 0.79 10.25 10.20
CA GLN A 88 1.84 10.20 11.20
C GLN A 88 2.67 8.90 11.10
N TRP A 89 2.17 7.91 10.34
CA TRP A 89 2.79 6.60 10.24
C TRP A 89 3.98 6.54 9.28
N VAL A 90 4.16 7.58 8.47
CA VAL A 90 5.38 7.75 7.67
C VAL A 90 6.61 7.83 8.57
N GLU A 91 6.52 8.57 9.67
CA GLU A 91 7.61 8.73 10.63
C GLU A 91 7.57 7.66 11.72
N ASN A 92 6.37 7.31 12.20
CA ASN A 92 6.18 6.41 13.34
C ASN A 92 5.08 5.36 13.06
N PRO A 93 5.38 4.31 12.27
CA PRO A 93 4.39 3.29 11.98
C PRO A 93 4.07 2.44 13.21
N PRO A 94 2.78 2.10 13.44
CA PRO A 94 2.38 1.16 14.48
C PRO A 94 3.12 -0.17 14.35
N ALA A 95 3.60 -0.72 15.47
CA ALA A 95 4.36 -1.97 15.49
C ALA A 95 3.65 -3.10 14.73
N ASP A 96 2.34 -3.21 14.92
CA ASP A 96 1.48 -4.22 14.30
C ASP A 96 1.51 -4.24 12.77
N ILE A 97 1.85 -3.13 12.08
CA ILE A 97 1.86 -3.04 10.62
C ILE A 97 3.27 -2.85 10.03
N LYS A 98 4.32 -2.80 10.85
CA LYS A 98 5.69 -2.55 10.39
C LYS A 98 6.15 -3.58 9.37
N GLU A 99 5.88 -4.86 9.60
CA GLU A 99 6.24 -5.92 8.65
C GLU A 99 5.50 -5.80 7.32
N ASP A 100 4.24 -5.38 7.35
CA ASP A 100 3.43 -5.23 6.13
C ASP A 100 3.94 -4.03 5.31
N LEU A 101 4.30 -2.92 5.97
CA LEU A 101 4.96 -1.78 5.31
C LEU A 101 6.32 -2.16 4.73
N ALA A 102 7.12 -2.96 5.44
CA ALA A 102 8.40 -3.44 4.92
C ALA A 102 8.23 -4.32 3.67
N LYS A 103 7.16 -5.10 3.56
CA LYS A 103 6.84 -5.85 2.32
C LYS A 103 6.57 -4.89 1.16
N LEU A 104 5.81 -3.82 1.40
CA LEU A 104 5.52 -2.81 0.38
C LEU A 104 6.81 -2.14 -0.13
N ASP A 105 7.73 -1.79 0.77
CA ASP A 105 9.03 -1.22 0.40
C ASP A 105 9.89 -2.20 -0.41
N SER A 106 9.88 -3.48 -0.03
CA SER A 106 10.65 -4.52 -0.73
C SER A 106 10.22 -4.75 -2.18
N SER A 107 9.00 -4.36 -2.56
CA SER A 107 8.53 -4.43 -3.94
C SER A 107 9.39 -3.58 -4.88
N GLY A 108 9.99 -2.48 -4.41
CA GLY A 108 10.84 -1.61 -5.25
C GLY A 108 12.00 -2.35 -5.91
N SER A 109 12.70 -3.21 -5.17
CA SER A 109 13.80 -4.02 -5.71
C SER A 109 13.34 -5.07 -6.73
N LYS A 110 12.09 -5.54 -6.64
CA LYS A 110 11.53 -6.49 -7.63
C LYS A 110 11.28 -5.82 -8.97
N PHE A 111 10.78 -4.58 -8.96
CA PHE A 111 10.60 -3.80 -10.20
C PHE A 111 11.93 -3.66 -10.93
N GLU A 112 12.98 -3.23 -10.23
CA GLU A 112 14.32 -3.10 -10.81
C GLU A 112 14.77 -4.41 -11.47
N GLN A 113 14.71 -5.54 -10.74
CA GLN A 113 15.13 -6.85 -11.24
C GLN A 113 14.36 -7.29 -12.49
N VAL A 114 13.03 -7.12 -12.51
CA VAL A 114 12.19 -7.53 -13.65
C VAL A 114 12.44 -6.65 -14.87
N PHE A 115 12.52 -5.32 -14.69
CA PHE A 115 12.76 -4.39 -15.79
C PHE A 115 14.18 -4.47 -16.35
N PHE A 116 15.14 -5.04 -15.61
CA PHE A 116 16.46 -5.36 -16.12
C PHE A 116 16.53 -6.60 -17.01
N LYS A 117 15.50 -7.45 -17.04
CA LYS A 117 15.48 -8.65 -17.89
C LYS A 117 15.40 -8.26 -19.36
N GLU A 118 16.20 -8.91 -20.21
CA GLU A 118 16.32 -8.53 -21.63
C GLU A 118 15.02 -8.67 -22.43
N ASN A 119 14.19 -9.67 -22.11
CA ASN A 119 12.86 -9.80 -22.71
C ASN A 119 11.97 -8.60 -22.38
N VAL A 120 11.97 -8.16 -21.12
CA VAL A 120 11.21 -6.98 -20.68
C VAL A 120 11.79 -5.71 -21.30
N LYS A 121 13.11 -5.50 -21.28
CA LYS A 121 13.74 -4.33 -21.94
C LYS A 121 13.39 -4.20 -23.41
N ARG A 122 13.26 -5.33 -24.11
CA ARG A 122 12.85 -5.34 -25.52
C ARG A 122 11.38 -4.95 -25.65
N ILE A 123 10.50 -5.54 -24.84
CA ILE A 123 9.06 -5.32 -24.95
C ILE A 123 8.66 -3.88 -24.59
N ILE A 124 9.29 -3.28 -23.58
CA ILE A 124 8.99 -1.90 -23.16
C ILE A 124 9.44 -0.83 -24.16
N LYS A 125 10.30 -1.18 -25.13
CA LYS A 125 10.70 -0.28 -26.22
C LYS A 125 9.67 -0.25 -27.35
N ASP A 126 8.71 -1.17 -27.35
CA ASP A 126 7.61 -1.17 -28.31
C ASP A 126 6.76 0.10 -28.13
N LYS A 127 6.38 0.72 -29.24
CA LYS A 127 5.63 1.99 -29.22
C LYS A 127 4.27 1.85 -28.54
N GLN A 128 3.56 0.74 -28.74
CA GLN A 128 2.25 0.53 -28.12
C GLN A 128 2.40 0.40 -26.61
N VAL A 129 3.44 -0.30 -26.16
CA VAL A 129 3.74 -0.45 -24.73
C VAL A 129 4.12 0.90 -24.12
N GLN A 130 4.96 1.70 -24.79
CA GLN A 130 5.27 3.07 -24.33
C GLN A 130 4.02 3.95 -24.24
N THR A 131 3.13 3.89 -25.22
CA THR A 131 1.85 4.61 -25.18
C THR A 131 1.02 4.17 -23.98
N ALA A 132 0.93 2.87 -23.69
CA ALA A 132 0.21 2.38 -22.52
C ALA A 132 0.81 2.91 -21.20
N PHE A 133 2.14 2.99 -21.08
CA PHE A 133 2.79 3.60 -19.92
C PHE A 133 2.53 5.10 -19.80
N ILE A 134 2.49 5.84 -20.92
CA ILE A 134 2.12 7.26 -20.92
C ILE A 134 0.66 7.44 -20.48
N GLU A 135 -0.26 6.61 -20.96
CA GLU A 135 -1.66 6.62 -20.56
C GLU A 135 -1.82 6.26 -19.08
N LEU A 136 -1.06 5.27 -18.59
CA LEU A 136 -0.99 4.96 -17.17
C LEU A 136 -0.54 6.19 -16.38
N ASN A 137 0.55 6.86 -16.78
CA ASN A 137 1.03 8.06 -16.09
C ASN A 137 -0.06 9.15 -16.01
N LYS A 138 -0.72 9.45 -17.13
CA LYS A 138 -1.84 10.41 -17.17
C LYS A 138 -3.00 9.99 -16.26
N LYS A 139 -3.34 8.71 -16.24
CA LYS A 139 -4.35 8.17 -15.32
C LYS A 139 -3.91 8.44 -13.88
N MET A 140 -2.65 8.17 -13.54
CA MET A 140 -2.11 8.35 -12.20
C MET A 140 -2.04 9.81 -11.72
N GLU A 141 -1.94 10.80 -12.61
CA GLU A 141 -1.99 12.23 -12.24
C GLU A 141 -3.30 12.62 -11.53
N SER A 142 -4.40 11.94 -11.86
CA SER A 142 -5.71 12.15 -11.23
C SER A 142 -5.94 11.30 -9.98
N VAL A 143 -5.06 10.33 -9.72
CA VAL A 143 -5.19 9.35 -8.64
C VAL A 143 -4.52 9.89 -7.38
N LYS A 144 -5.28 9.99 -6.30
CA LYS A 144 -4.81 10.49 -5.01
C LYS A 144 -4.97 9.40 -3.95
N PHE A 145 -3.85 8.96 -3.39
CA PHE A 145 -3.87 8.01 -2.29
C PHE A 145 -4.00 8.75 -0.96
N PHE A 146 -4.90 8.29 -0.11
CA PHE A 146 -5.13 8.81 1.24
C PHE A 146 -5.48 10.32 1.32
N GLN A 147 -6.03 10.90 0.24
CA GLN A 147 -6.54 12.27 0.20
C GLN A 147 -8.06 12.33 0.20
#